data_AF-A0A934H5Z5-F1
#
_entry.id   AF-A0A934H5Z5-F1
#
_cell.length_a   1.000
_cell.length_b   1.000
_cell.length_c   1.000
_cell.angle_alpha   90.00
_cell.angle_beta   90.00
_cell.angle_gamma   90.00
#
_symmetry.space_group_name_H-M   'P 1'
#
loop_
_entity.id
_entity.type
_entity.pdbx_description
1 polymer ?
#
loop_
_entity_poly.entity_id
_entity_poly.type
_entity_poly.pdbx_seq_one_letter_code
_entity_poly.pdbx_strand_id
1 'polypeptide(L)' 'MSTWRELEARYMMNTYARQPVVLVKGQGCRVWDEDGNAYLD' A
#
# COMPACT_ATOMS: atom_id res chain seq x y z
N MET A 1 6.50 2.07 -12.49
CA MET A 1 7.24 1.12 -11.63
C MET A 1 7.19 1.69 -10.23
N SER A 2 6.35 1.10 -9.38
CA SER A 2 5.99 1.62 -8.06
C SER A 2 7.20 1.62 -7.12
N THR A 3 7.74 2.80 -6.87
CA THR A 3 8.93 3.05 -6.03
C THR A 3 8.72 2.69 -4.56
N TRP A 4 7.47 2.62 -4.09
CA TRP A 4 7.15 2.40 -2.68
C TRP A 4 7.62 1.05 -2.15
N ARG A 5 7.46 -0.03 -2.93
CA ARG A 5 7.88 -1.38 -2.53
C ARG A 5 9.40 -1.51 -2.43
N GLU A 6 10.13 -0.83 -3.30
CA GLU A 6 11.60 -0.83 -3.29
C GLU A 6 12.16 -0.06 -2.09
N LEU A 7 11.58 1.10 -1.79
CA LEU A 7 11.95 1.89 -0.61
C LEU A 7 11.64 1.13 0.68
N GLU A 8 10.46 0.50 0.73
CA GLU A 8 10.06 -0.34 1.85
C GLU A 8 11.05 -1.47 2.10
N ALA A 9 11.39 -2.25 1.06
CA ALA A 9 12.34 -3.36 1.18
C ALA A 9 13.75 -2.90 1.61
N ARG A 10 14.14 -1.67 1.28
CA ARG A 10 15.44 -1.11 1.64
C ARG A 10 15.49 -0.60 3.08
N TYR A 11 14.43 0.06 3.55
CA TYR A 11 14.48 0.83 4.79
C TYR A 11 13.67 0.25 5.94
N MET A 12 12.74 -0.68 5.65
CA MET A 12 11.83 -1.21 6.66
C MET A 12 12.23 -2.63 7.07
N MET A 13 12.30 -2.87 8.38
CA MET A 13 12.58 -4.20 8.93
C MET A 13 11.37 -5.12 8.74
N ASN A 14 11.61 -6.35 8.28
CA ASN A 14 10.56 -7.32 7.97
C ASN A 14 9.99 -8.00 9.23
N THR A 15 9.23 -7.24 10.02
CA THR A 15 8.58 -7.73 11.26
C THR A 15 7.16 -8.25 11.05
N TYR A 16 6.56 -8.01 9.87
CA TYR A 16 5.22 -8.44 9.51
C TYR A 16 5.14 -8.84 8.04
N ALA A 17 4.28 -9.82 7.72
CA ALA A 17 3.93 -10.14 6.34
C ALA A 17 3.08 -9.01 5.74
N ARG A 18 3.50 -8.49 4.59
CA ARG A 18 2.84 -7.34 3.95
C ARG A 18 2.07 -7.73 2.72
N GLN A 19 0.90 -7.12 2.58
CA GLN A 19 0.05 -7.30 1.41
C GLN A 19 0.67 -6.59 0.20
N PRO A 20 0.54 -7.15 -1.01
CA PRO A 20 1.08 -6.56 -2.23
C PRO A 20 0.19 -5.43 -2.76
N VAL A 21 -0.24 -4.51 -1.89
CA VAL A 21 -1.08 -3.33 -2.20
C VAL A 21 -0.51 -2.09 -1.53
N VAL A 22 -0.57 -0.96 -2.23
CA VAL A 22 -0.13 0.33 -1.71
C VAL A 22 -1.33 1.26 -1.69
N LEU A 23 -1.92 1.45 -0.50
CA LEU A 23 -3.05 2.36 -0.32
C LEU A 23 -2.55 3.81 -0.27
N VAL A 24 -3.11 4.68 -1.10
CA VAL A 24 -2.69 6.10 -1.25
C VAL A 24 -3.75 7.10 -0.81
N LYS A 25 -4.99 6.66 -0.61
CA LYS A 25 -6.12 7.51 -0.20
C LYS A 25 -7.15 6.71 0.61
N GLY A 26 -7.81 7.37 1.57
CA GLY A 26 -8.97 6.85 2.29
C GLY A 26 -10.09 7.89 2.41
N GLN A 27 -11.36 7.44 2.43
CA GLN A 27 -12.56 8.26 2.62
C GLN A 27 -13.72 7.39 3.10
N GLY A 28 -14.21 7.66 4.31
CA GLY A 28 -15.21 6.79 4.96
C GLY A 28 -14.64 5.38 5.12
N CYS A 29 -15.44 4.35 4.80
CA CYS A 29 -15.03 2.94 4.80
C CYS A 29 -14.38 2.48 3.48
N ARG A 30 -13.90 3.41 2.64
CA ARG A 30 -13.25 3.05 1.37
C ARG A 30 -11.81 3.54 1.34
N VAL A 31 -10.95 2.71 0.74
CA VAL A 31 -9.54 3.01 0.48
C VAL A 31 -9.22 2.77 -0.98
N TRP A 32 -8.24 3.50 -1.52
CA TRP A 32 -7.79 3.38 -2.90
C TRP A 32 -6.30 3.08 -2.99
N ASP A 33 -5.93 2.20 -3.91
CA ASP A 33 -4.53 1.95 -4.24
C ASP A 33 -3.96 2.97 -5.23
N GLU A 34 -2.66 2.86 -5.51
CA GLU A 34 -1.94 3.73 -6.45
C GLU A 34 -2.43 3.63 -7.91
N ASP A 35 -3.09 2.53 -8.27
CA ASP A 35 -3.68 2.30 -9.60
C ASP A 35 -5.12 2.83 -9.68
N GLY A 36 -5.68 3.33 -8.57
CA GLY A 36 -7.03 3.88 -8.47
C GLY A 36 -8.13 2.86 -8.17
N ASN A 37 -7.78 1.61 -7.86
CA ASN A 37 -8.74 0.58 -7.45
C ASN A 37 -9.28 0.90 -6.06
N ALA A 38 -10.59 0.72 -5.85
CA ALA A 38 -11.26 1.00 -4.59
C ALA A 38 -11.58 -0.30 -3.83
N TYR A 39 -11.34 -0.28 -2.52
CA TYR A 39 -11.59 -1.40 -1.61
C TYR A 39 -12.46 -0.95 -0.44
N LEU A 40 -13.22 -1.89 0.13
CA LEU A 40 -13.84 -1.72 1.44
C LEU A 40 -12.77 -2.01 2.49
N ASP A 41 -12.60 -1.09 3.44
CA ASP A 41 -11.71 -1.23 4.60
C ASP A 41 -12.41 -2.00 5.74
#